data_AF-A0A2G9NW27-F1
#
_entry.id   AF-A0A2G9NW27-F1
#
_cell.length_a   1.000
_cell.length_b   1.000
_cell.length_c   1.000
_cell.angle_alpha   90.00
_cell.angle_beta   90.00
_cell.angle_gamma   90.00
#
_symmetry.space_group_name_H-M   'P 1'
#
loop_
_entity.id
_entity.type
_entity.pdbx_description
1 polymer ?
#
loop_
_entity_poly.entity_id
_entity_poly.type
_entity_poly.pdbx_seq_one_letter_code
_entity_poly.pdbx_strand_id
1 'polypeptide(L)'
;MEFQDISGISLGNKVVEKEGEFDFKNVGKSKIEALKKSIEEIRFLIGEREKLSQDIFHDGEKTKTEINNFLLANEKADNSLEKQDALIGLRQKKVDMTQLQLNEKVTCWKDVALLKKELRDKEQELTEKLDRMKAISDILE
;
A
#
# COMPACT_ATOMS: atom_id res chain seq x y z
N MET A 1 -17.33 79.42 -31.26
CA MET A 1 -18.34 78.44 -31.69
C MET A 1 -18.02 77.16 -30.93
N GLU A 2 -18.99 76.71 -30.14
CA GLU A 2 -19.17 75.38 -29.53
C GLU A 2 -18.23 74.86 -28.42
N PHE A 3 -18.87 74.61 -27.28
CA PHE A 3 -18.52 73.69 -26.21
C PHE A 3 -18.49 72.23 -26.72
N GLN A 4 -17.67 71.36 -26.12
CA GLN A 4 -18.20 70.23 -25.32
C GLN A 4 -17.11 69.48 -24.54
N ASP A 5 -17.53 69.15 -23.32
CA ASP A 5 -16.92 68.38 -22.24
C ASP A 5 -17.12 66.88 -22.49
N ILE A 6 -16.11 66.05 -22.21
CA ILE A 6 -16.30 64.60 -21.98
C ILE A 6 -15.30 64.12 -20.91
N SER A 7 -15.69 64.30 -19.66
CA SER A 7 -15.65 63.29 -18.59
C SER A 7 -14.71 62.08 -18.74
N GLY A 8 -13.86 61.93 -17.71
CA GLY A 8 -13.61 60.64 -17.07
C GLY A 8 -12.42 59.83 -17.58
N ILE A 9 -11.35 59.77 -16.77
CA ILE A 9 -10.83 58.54 -16.15
C ILE A 9 -9.95 58.98 -14.98
N SER A 10 -10.52 58.88 -13.78
CA SER A 10 -9.76 58.59 -12.56
C SER A 10 -9.36 57.13 -12.64
N LEU A 11 -8.09 56.82 -12.38
CA LEU A 11 -7.69 55.57 -11.72
C LEU A 11 -6.29 55.78 -11.13
N GLY A 12 -6.28 56.41 -9.95
CA GLY A 12 -5.32 56.02 -8.95
C GLY A 12 -5.59 54.56 -8.57
N ASN A 13 -4.54 53.76 -8.54
CA ASN A 13 -4.23 52.93 -7.37
C ASN A 13 -2.88 52.27 -7.59
N LYS A 14 -1.92 52.70 -6.76
CA LYS A 14 -0.74 51.91 -6.39
C LYS A 14 -1.25 50.54 -5.96
N VAL A 15 -0.97 49.51 -6.76
CA VAL A 15 -1.05 48.13 -6.28
C VAL A 15 0.10 47.99 -5.29
N VAL A 16 -0.25 48.13 -4.02
CA VAL A 16 0.58 47.68 -2.90
C VAL A 16 0.65 46.17 -3.04
N GLU A 17 1.83 45.66 -3.38
CA GLU A 17 2.17 44.25 -3.23
C GLU A 17 1.95 43.89 -1.76
N LYS A 18 0.83 43.21 -1.48
CA LYS A 18 0.63 42.56 -0.18
C LYS A 18 1.65 41.43 -0.12
N GLU A 19 2.68 41.64 0.69
CA GLU A 19 3.58 40.61 1.18
C GLU A 19 2.75 39.39 1.61
N GLY A 20 3.19 38.22 1.15
CA GLY A 20 2.48 36.96 1.28
C GLY A 20 2.13 36.64 2.72
N GLU A 21 0.84 36.68 3.02
CA GLU A 21 0.26 36.03 4.18
C GLU A 21 0.47 34.51 4.00
N PHE A 22 1.57 33.99 4.54
CA PHE A 22 1.90 32.58 4.50
C PHE A 22 0.84 31.83 5.31
N ASP A 23 -0.18 31.29 4.63
CA ASP A 23 -1.29 30.60 5.27
C ASP A 23 -0.82 29.30 5.93
N PHE A 24 -0.38 29.43 7.18
CA PHE A 24 0.04 28.32 8.05
C PHE A 24 -1.04 27.26 8.21
N LYS A 25 -2.34 27.63 8.10
CA LYS A 25 -3.45 26.68 8.19
C LYS A 25 -3.48 25.78 6.95
N ASN A 26 -3.14 26.29 5.76
CA ASN A 26 -3.11 25.48 4.53
C ASN A 26 -1.93 24.49 4.50
N VAL A 27 -0.74 24.90 4.97
CA VAL A 27 0.42 23.99 5.03
C VAL A 27 0.20 22.87 6.05
N GLY A 28 -0.42 23.16 7.20
CA GLY A 28 -0.78 22.17 8.20
C GLY A 28 -1.77 21.13 7.68
N LYS A 29 -2.82 21.59 6.98
CA LYS A 29 -3.83 20.71 6.34
C LYS A 29 -3.22 19.81 5.27
N SER A 30 -2.35 20.33 4.41
CA SER A 30 -1.69 19.55 3.35
C SER A 30 -0.84 18.41 3.93
N LYS A 31 -0.09 18.66 5.00
CA LYS A 31 0.72 17.62 5.67
C LYS A 31 -0.14 16.55 6.34
N ILE A 32 -1.25 16.94 6.97
CA ILE A 32 -2.20 16.01 7.57
C ILE A 32 -2.84 15.12 6.49
N GLU A 33 -3.22 15.71 5.36
CA GLU A 33 -3.81 14.97 4.24
C GLU A 33 -2.83 13.99 3.61
N ALA A 34 -1.58 14.39 3.42
CA ALA A 34 -0.52 13.49 2.96
C ALA A 34 -0.31 12.31 3.92
N LEU A 35 -0.37 12.57 5.24
CA LEU A 35 -0.22 11.53 6.25
C LEU A 35 -1.40 10.55 6.26
N LYS A 36 -2.64 11.05 6.10
CA LYS A 36 -3.83 10.20 5.94
C LYS A 36 -3.73 9.29 4.71
N LYS A 37 -3.29 9.84 3.58
CA LYS A 37 -3.08 9.06 2.35
C LYS A 37 -2.02 7.98 2.54
N SER A 38 -0.91 8.30 3.21
CA SER A 38 0.13 7.32 3.53
C SER A 38 -0.42 6.19 4.43
N ILE A 39 -1.26 6.50 5.42
CA ILE A 39 -1.92 5.49 6.26
C ILE A 39 -2.85 4.59 5.42
N GLU A 40 -3.64 5.17 4.52
CA GLU A 40 -4.52 4.43 3.62
C GLU A 40 -3.74 3.51 2.69
N GLU A 41 -2.64 4.00 2.12
CA GLU A 41 -1.72 3.22 1.28
C GLU A 41 -1.11 2.04 2.05
N ILE A 42 -0.63 2.24 3.29
CA ILE A 42 -0.09 1.13 4.10
C ILE A 42 -1.17 0.07 4.38
N ARG A 43 -2.41 0.49 4.68
CA ARG A 43 -3.53 -0.46 4.87
C ARG A 43 -3.84 -1.25 3.60
N PHE A 44 -3.82 -0.59 2.45
CA PHE A 44 -3.97 -1.24 1.15
C PHE A 44 -2.84 -2.26 0.90
N LEU A 45 -1.58 -1.88 1.14
CA LEU A 45 -0.43 -2.76 0.97
C LEU A 45 -0.48 -4.00 1.87
N ILE A 46 -0.94 -3.87 3.12
CA ILE A 46 -1.17 -5.02 4.01
C ILE A 46 -2.18 -5.98 3.36
N GLY A 47 -3.31 -5.47 2.88
CA GLY A 47 -4.34 -6.28 2.23
C GLY A 47 -3.83 -7.00 0.98
N GLU A 48 -3.15 -6.28 0.09
CA GLU A 48 -2.58 -6.87 -1.12
C GLU A 48 -1.50 -7.91 -0.81
N ARG A 49 -0.67 -7.69 0.23
CA ARG A 49 0.36 -8.65 0.63
C ARG A 49 -0.25 -9.95 1.19
N GLU A 50 -1.29 -9.84 2.01
CA GLU A 50 -2.02 -10.99 2.55
C GLU A 50 -2.72 -11.77 1.42
N LYS A 51 -3.35 -11.05 0.48
CA LYS A 51 -4.00 -11.65 -0.70
C LYS A 51 -3.01 -12.39 -1.59
N LEU A 52 -1.85 -11.79 -1.91
CA LEU A 52 -0.81 -12.44 -2.69
C LEU A 52 -0.35 -13.76 -2.03
N SER A 53 -0.22 -13.75 -0.70
CA SER A 53 0.12 -14.95 0.05
C SER A 53 -0.94 -16.04 -0.11
N GLN A 54 -2.22 -15.68 0.00
CA GLN A 54 -3.34 -16.61 -0.24
C GLN A 54 -3.32 -17.19 -1.66
N ASP A 55 -3.04 -16.37 -2.67
CA ASP A 55 -2.95 -16.81 -4.07
C ASP A 55 -1.80 -17.83 -4.26
N ILE A 56 -0.61 -17.55 -3.71
CA ILE A 56 0.53 -18.48 -3.73
C ILE A 56 0.17 -19.81 -3.05
N PHE A 57 -0.54 -19.75 -1.93
CA PHE A 57 -0.98 -20.96 -1.23
C PHE A 57 -1.97 -21.76 -2.06
N HIS A 58 -2.95 -21.09 -2.68
CA HIS A 58 -3.93 -21.71 -3.56
C HIS A 58 -3.26 -22.43 -4.74
N ASP A 59 -2.36 -21.75 -5.44
CA ASP A 59 -1.61 -22.31 -6.56
C ASP A 59 -0.74 -23.49 -6.12
N GLY A 60 -0.07 -23.37 -4.97
CA GLY A 60 0.72 -24.45 -4.40
C GLY A 60 -0.11 -25.70 -4.07
N GLU A 61 -1.31 -25.55 -3.50
CA GLU A 61 -2.23 -26.68 -3.25
C GLU A 61 -2.74 -27.31 -4.54
N LYS A 62 -3.05 -26.49 -5.54
CA LYS A 62 -3.48 -26.97 -6.86
C LYS A 62 -2.38 -27.83 -7.51
N THR A 63 -1.14 -27.33 -7.56
CA THR A 63 -0.01 -28.10 -8.10
C THR A 63 0.25 -29.39 -7.31
N LYS A 64 0.20 -29.36 -5.98
CA LYS A 64 0.35 -30.59 -5.17
C LYS A 64 -0.76 -31.61 -5.46
N THR A 65 -1.98 -31.14 -5.69
CA THR A 65 -3.12 -31.99 -6.06
C THR A 65 -2.92 -32.62 -7.44
N GLU A 66 -2.48 -31.84 -8.43
CA GLU A 66 -2.15 -32.35 -9.77
C GLU A 66 -1.03 -33.40 -9.73
N ILE A 67 0.03 -33.15 -8.95
CA ILE A 67 1.11 -34.13 -8.71
C ILE A 67 0.55 -35.40 -8.07
N ASN A 68 -0.27 -35.29 -7.02
CA ASN A 68 -0.84 -36.48 -6.37
C ASN A 68 -1.71 -37.29 -7.33
N ASN A 69 -2.56 -36.63 -8.11
CA ASN A 69 -3.41 -37.28 -9.10
C ASN A 69 -2.57 -38.04 -10.14
N PHE A 70 -1.47 -37.43 -10.61
CA PHE A 70 -0.55 -38.07 -11.54
C PHE A 70 0.15 -39.28 -10.90
N LEU A 71 0.63 -39.15 -9.67
CA LEU A 71 1.28 -40.25 -8.94
C LEU A 71 0.33 -41.43 -8.75
N LEU A 72 -0.93 -41.19 -8.34
CA LEU A 72 -1.96 -42.21 -8.15
C LEU A 72 -2.31 -42.92 -9.47
N ALA A 73 -2.46 -42.17 -10.56
CA ALA A 73 -2.76 -42.74 -11.88
C ALA A 73 -1.62 -43.65 -12.41
N ASN A 74 -0.39 -43.47 -11.92
CA ASN A 74 0.79 -44.17 -12.41
C ASN A 74 1.36 -45.21 -11.45
N GLU A 75 0.76 -45.39 -10.27
CA GLU A 75 1.28 -46.22 -9.18
C GLU A 75 1.35 -47.72 -9.54
N LYS A 76 0.52 -48.17 -10.49
CA LYS A 76 0.42 -49.59 -10.91
C LYS A 76 1.00 -49.90 -12.29
N ALA A 77 1.53 -48.91 -13.00
CA ALA A 77 1.97 -49.10 -14.38
C ALA A 77 3.49 -49.32 -14.45
N ASP A 78 3.92 -50.25 -15.31
CA ASP A 78 5.26 -50.82 -15.56
C ASP A 78 6.47 -50.29 -14.76
N ASN A 79 7.25 -51.23 -14.20
CA ASN A 79 8.43 -50.99 -13.36
C ASN A 79 9.69 -50.58 -14.14
N SER A 80 9.56 -49.69 -15.12
CA SER A 80 10.76 -49.08 -15.74
C SER A 80 11.49 -48.20 -14.72
N LEU A 81 12.82 -48.31 -14.67
CA LEU A 81 13.69 -47.51 -13.82
C LEU A 81 13.50 -46.00 -14.08
N GLU A 82 13.41 -45.62 -15.36
CA GLU A 82 13.20 -44.23 -15.79
C GLU A 82 11.90 -43.64 -15.25
N LYS A 83 10.87 -44.47 -15.15
CA LYS A 83 9.57 -44.07 -14.61
C LYS A 83 9.63 -43.92 -13.09
N GLN A 84 10.30 -44.83 -12.39
CA GLN A 84 10.50 -44.72 -10.95
C GLN A 84 11.26 -43.45 -10.59
N ASP A 85 12.31 -43.11 -11.34
CA ASP A 85 13.07 -41.87 -11.18
C ASP A 85 12.18 -40.63 -11.38
N ALA A 86 11.33 -40.63 -12.41
CA ALA A 86 10.38 -39.54 -12.64
C ALA A 86 9.37 -39.37 -11.48
N LEU A 87 8.84 -40.47 -10.93
CA LEU A 87 7.92 -40.45 -9.78
C LEU A 87 8.61 -39.94 -8.51
N ILE A 88 9.88 -40.32 -8.28
CA ILE A 88 10.71 -39.79 -7.18
C ILE A 88 10.91 -38.27 -7.38
N GLY A 89 11.22 -37.83 -8.60
CA GLY A 89 11.35 -36.42 -8.93
C GLY A 89 10.09 -35.61 -8.63
N LEU A 90 8.91 -36.14 -8.98
CA LEU A 90 7.62 -35.51 -8.67
C LEU A 90 7.34 -35.43 -7.16
N ARG A 91 7.67 -36.49 -6.41
CA ARG A 91 7.57 -36.48 -4.94
C ARG A 91 8.49 -35.42 -4.33
N GLN A 92 9.71 -35.28 -4.84
CA GLN A 92 10.62 -34.23 -4.40
C GLN A 92 10.06 -32.83 -4.71
N LYS A 93 9.51 -32.61 -5.92
CA LYS A 93 8.87 -31.34 -6.26
C LYS A 93 7.69 -30.98 -5.36
N LYS A 94 6.93 -31.97 -4.90
CA LYS A 94 5.86 -31.77 -3.90
C LYS A 94 6.42 -31.29 -2.55
N VAL A 95 7.56 -31.82 -2.12
CA VAL A 95 8.27 -31.37 -0.91
C VAL A 95 8.79 -29.95 -1.11
N ASP A 96 9.42 -29.68 -2.24
CA ASP A 96 9.92 -28.34 -2.59
C ASP A 96 8.78 -27.30 -2.57
N MET A 97 7.61 -27.64 -3.10
CA MET A 97 6.43 -26.78 -3.06
C MET A 97 5.98 -26.46 -1.63
N THR A 98 6.00 -27.46 -0.75
CA THR A 98 5.67 -27.27 0.68
C THR A 98 6.69 -26.34 1.35
N GLN A 99 7.97 -26.49 1.01
CA GLN A 99 9.03 -25.60 1.51
C GLN A 99 8.82 -24.15 1.04
N LEU A 100 8.44 -23.95 -0.23
CA LEU A 100 8.13 -22.62 -0.77
C LEU A 100 6.94 -21.98 -0.06
N GLN A 101 5.86 -22.72 0.18
CA GLN A 101 4.69 -22.24 0.93
C GLN A 101 5.05 -21.88 2.38
N LEU A 102 5.90 -22.67 3.05
CA LEU A 102 6.38 -22.34 4.41
C LEU A 102 7.23 -21.08 4.43
N ASN A 103 8.13 -20.93 3.46
CA ASN A 103 8.94 -19.71 3.32
C ASN A 103 8.05 -18.49 3.08
N GLU A 104 7.05 -18.62 2.22
CA GLU A 104 6.08 -17.56 1.95
C GLU A 104 5.29 -17.17 3.21
N LYS A 105 4.86 -18.14 4.03
CA LYS A 105 4.19 -17.86 5.31
C LYS A 105 5.04 -17.02 6.24
N VAL A 106 6.32 -17.36 6.38
CA VAL A 106 7.25 -16.62 7.25
C VAL A 106 7.53 -15.23 6.70
N THR A 107 7.75 -15.11 5.39
CA THR A 107 8.01 -13.83 4.73
C THR A 107 6.80 -12.91 4.81
N CYS A 108 5.61 -13.38 4.45
CA CYS A 108 4.37 -12.62 4.57
C CYS A 108 4.13 -12.12 5.99
N TRP A 109 4.35 -12.97 7.00
CA TRP A 109 4.23 -12.55 8.40
C TRP A 109 5.21 -11.43 8.76
N LYS A 110 6.47 -11.53 8.34
CA LYS A 110 7.48 -10.49 8.57
C LYS A 110 7.10 -9.17 7.88
N ASP A 111 6.70 -9.23 6.61
CA ASP A 111 6.31 -8.06 5.83
C ASP A 111 5.11 -7.35 6.47
N VAL A 112 4.04 -8.11 6.79
CA VAL A 112 2.84 -7.58 7.44
C VAL A 112 3.16 -7.02 8.83
N ALA A 113 4.06 -7.66 9.59
CA ALA A 113 4.46 -7.15 10.89
C ALA A 113 5.20 -5.79 10.79
N LEU A 114 6.07 -5.63 9.78
CA LEU A 114 6.75 -4.37 9.49
C LEU A 114 5.76 -3.28 9.06
N LEU A 115 4.86 -3.58 8.12
CA LEU A 115 3.83 -2.64 7.67
C LEU A 115 2.89 -2.24 8.81
N LYS A 116 2.50 -3.17 9.68
CA LYS A 116 1.68 -2.87 10.87
C LYS A 116 2.42 -2.01 11.88
N LYS A 117 3.74 -2.13 11.98
CA LYS A 117 4.54 -1.23 12.82
C LYS A 117 4.55 0.17 12.24
N GLU A 118 4.85 0.30 10.95
CA GLU A 118 4.84 1.59 10.27
C GLU A 118 3.46 2.26 10.35
N LEU A 119 2.38 1.50 10.17
CA LEU A 119 1.02 1.98 10.32
C LEU A 119 0.78 2.60 11.71
N ARG A 120 1.19 1.92 12.79
CA ARG A 120 1.04 2.45 14.16
C ARG A 120 1.84 3.72 14.36
N ASP A 121 3.08 3.78 13.85
CA ASP A 121 3.94 4.95 13.95
C ASP A 121 3.30 6.16 13.22
N LYS A 122 2.72 5.94 12.04
CA LYS A 122 2.01 6.97 11.26
C LYS A 122 0.69 7.40 11.89
N GLU A 123 -0.07 6.47 12.44
CA GLU A 123 -1.31 6.77 13.16
C GLU A 123 -1.03 7.61 14.42
N GLN A 124 0.03 7.28 15.16
CA GLN A 124 0.47 8.10 16.30
C GLN A 124 0.87 9.51 15.84
N GLU A 125 1.69 9.63 14.78
CA GLU A 125 2.09 10.93 14.24
C GLU A 125 0.86 11.78 13.83
N LEU A 126 -0.16 11.14 13.26
CA LEU A 126 -1.39 11.81 12.84
C LEU A 126 -2.16 12.33 14.06
N THR A 127 -2.33 11.52 15.10
CA THR A 127 -3.00 11.92 16.34
C THR A 127 -2.27 13.11 16.97
N GLU A 128 -0.95 13.04 17.12
CA GLU A 128 -0.15 14.15 17.69
C GLU A 128 -0.24 15.43 16.86
N LYS A 129 -0.39 15.35 15.53
CA LYS A 129 -0.58 16.53 14.68
C LYS A 129 -2.00 17.10 14.80
N LEU A 130 -3.01 16.25 14.88
CA LEU A 130 -4.40 16.68 15.05
C LEU A 130 -4.59 17.36 16.42
N ASP A 131 -4.03 16.79 17.48
CA ASP A 131 -4.10 17.36 18.83
C ASP A 131 -3.41 18.73 18.90
N ARG A 132 -2.22 18.86 18.28
CA ARG A 132 -1.53 20.16 18.17
C ARG A 132 -2.33 21.18 17.38
N MET A 133 -2.92 20.77 16.25
CA MET A 133 -3.74 21.66 15.44
C MET A 133 -4.98 22.14 16.20
N LYS A 134 -5.62 21.25 16.96
CA LYS A 134 -6.75 21.59 17.83
C LYS A 134 -6.33 22.61 18.90
N ALA A 135 -5.26 22.34 19.64
CA ALA A 135 -4.76 23.26 20.67
C ALA A 135 -4.41 24.65 20.11
N ILE A 136 -3.84 24.73 18.90
CA ILE A 136 -3.56 26.01 18.23
C ILE A 136 -4.87 26.71 17.85
N SER A 137 -5.86 26.00 17.32
CA SER A 137 -7.17 26.57 17.01
C SER A 137 -7.84 27.14 18.27
N ASP A 138 -7.81 26.39 19.38
CA ASP A 138 -8.41 26.80 20.67
C ASP A 138 -7.72 28.05 21.27
N ILE A 139 -6.46 28.35 20.91
CA ILE A 139 -5.73 29.56 21.33
C ILE A 139 -6.04 30.77 20.43
N LEU A 140 -6.36 30.52 19.16
CA LEU A 140 -6.59 31.55 18.14
C LEU A 140 -8.06 31.98 18.04
N GLU A 141 -8.97 31.27 18.68
CA GLU A 141 -10.38 31.66 18.93
C GLU A 141 -10.49 32.52 20.20
#